data_AF-A0A372R6Q1-F1
#
_entry.id   AF-A0A372R6Q1-F1
#
_cell.length_a   1.000
_cell.length_b   1.000
_cell.length_c   1.000
_cell.angle_alpha   90.00
_cell.angle_beta   90.00
_cell.angle_gamma   90.00
#
_symmetry.space_group_name_H-M   'P 1'
#
loop_
_entity.id
_entity.type
_entity.pdbx_description
1 polymer ?
#
loop_
_entity_poly.entity_id
_entity_poly.type
_entity_poly.pdbx_seq_one_letter_code
_entity_poly.pdbx_strand_id
1 'polypeptide(L)'
;MKQNFIFIITLLTILSIVNAFPRQFYKRDTIFNPCTTGSSDTITVTITPDPLVAGELNVFNVNGTLTNGTIDTDSELLIQLQDDAGEVIGDPFTFDICAPAPANVTCPATTFSLQEEIQVDTLPEEYNIQVQINDANGNTLACATSSVPSA
;
A
#
# COMPACT_ATOMS: atom_id res chain seq x y z
N MET A 1 22.81 -22.88 -51.69
CA MET A 1 23.29 -22.20 -50.46
C MET A 1 22.41 -21.04 -50.01
N LYS A 2 21.88 -20.19 -50.91
CA LYS A 2 21.04 -19.02 -50.54
C LYS A 2 19.71 -19.33 -49.84
N GLN A 3 19.13 -20.52 -50.10
CA GLN A 3 17.80 -20.92 -49.59
C GLN A 3 17.84 -21.46 -48.15
N ASN A 4 18.94 -22.12 -47.76
CA ASN A 4 19.10 -22.69 -46.42
C ASN A 4 19.31 -21.61 -45.34
N PHE A 5 19.97 -20.49 -45.71
CA PHE A 5 20.16 -19.36 -44.80
C PHE A 5 18.84 -18.65 -44.46
N ILE A 6 17.92 -18.54 -45.42
CA ILE A 6 16.59 -17.96 -45.18
C ILE A 6 15.84 -18.82 -44.16
N PHE A 7 15.90 -20.15 -44.30
CA PHE A 7 15.21 -21.09 -43.42
C PHE A 7 15.71 -21.01 -41.96
N ILE A 8 17.04 -20.91 -41.77
CA ILE A 8 17.66 -20.78 -40.45
C ILE A 8 17.26 -19.45 -39.79
N ILE A 9 17.27 -18.34 -40.55
CA ILE A 9 16.91 -17.02 -40.02
C ILE A 9 15.43 -16.99 -39.63
N THR A 10 14.52 -17.54 -40.45
CA THR A 10 13.10 -17.63 -40.11
C THR A 10 12.84 -18.49 -38.88
N LEU A 11 13.59 -19.60 -38.72
CA LEU A 11 13.45 -20.48 -37.56
C LEU A 11 13.92 -19.79 -36.27
N LEU A 12 15.03 -19.04 -36.32
CA LEU A 12 15.53 -18.27 -35.18
C LEU A 12 14.55 -17.18 -34.76
N THR A 13 13.94 -16.47 -35.71
CA THR A 13 12.95 -15.43 -35.38
C THR A 13 11.70 -16.02 -34.71
N ILE A 14 11.26 -17.20 -35.11
CA ILE A 14 10.11 -17.88 -34.49
C ILE A 14 10.49 -18.35 -33.08
N LEU A 15 11.69 -18.94 -32.89
CA LEU A 15 12.19 -19.41 -31.59
C LEU A 15 12.41 -18.26 -30.58
N SER A 16 12.84 -17.08 -31.02
CA SER A 16 12.97 -15.91 -30.14
C SER A 16 11.63 -15.37 -29.64
N ILE A 17 10.54 -15.57 -30.40
CA ILE A 17 9.19 -15.15 -30.00
C ILE A 17 8.58 -16.14 -28.99
N VAL A 18 8.89 -17.45 -29.08
CA VAL A 18 8.37 -18.42 -28.10
C VAL A 18 9.10 -18.42 -26.75
N ASN A 19 10.33 -17.89 -26.66
CA ASN A 19 11.03 -17.80 -25.36
C ASN A 19 10.77 -16.48 -24.60
N ALA A 20 9.98 -15.58 -25.18
CA ALA A 20 9.27 -14.57 -24.41
C ALA A 20 7.95 -15.20 -23.95
N PHE A 21 8.02 -16.16 -23.02
CA PHE A 21 6.89 -16.34 -22.10
C PHE A 21 6.58 -14.93 -21.60
N PRO A 22 5.35 -14.40 -21.79
CA PRO A 22 4.97 -13.28 -20.99
C PRO A 22 5.06 -13.83 -19.58
N ARG A 23 6.13 -13.48 -18.85
CA ARG A 23 6.00 -13.28 -17.42
C ARG A 23 4.93 -12.21 -17.36
N GLN A 24 3.69 -12.70 -17.34
CA GLN A 24 2.52 -11.95 -17.05
C GLN A 24 2.88 -11.41 -15.67
N PHE A 25 3.43 -10.19 -15.66
CA PHE A 25 3.58 -9.42 -14.47
C PHE A 25 2.15 -9.29 -13.97
N TYR A 26 1.71 -10.29 -13.20
CA TYR A 26 0.54 -10.16 -12.36
C TYR A 26 0.94 -8.98 -11.47
N LYS A 27 0.54 -7.79 -11.89
CA LYS A 27 0.52 -6.63 -11.03
C LYS A 27 -0.38 -7.07 -9.88
N ARG A 28 0.25 -7.49 -8.79
CA ARG A 28 -0.46 -7.86 -7.57
C ARG A 28 -0.86 -6.51 -7.00
N ASP A 29 -2.06 -6.07 -7.36
CA ASP A 29 -2.65 -4.90 -6.72
C ASP A 29 -2.82 -5.26 -5.24
N THR A 30 -2.26 -4.45 -4.35
CA THR A 30 -2.38 -4.65 -2.91
C THR A 30 -3.81 -4.38 -2.48
N ILE A 31 -4.52 -5.42 -2.02
CA ILE A 31 -5.93 -5.33 -1.64
C ILE A 31 -6.04 -5.04 -0.15
N PHE A 32 -6.58 -3.88 0.20
CA PHE A 32 -6.89 -3.51 1.58
C PHE A 32 -8.31 -3.95 1.95
N ASN A 33 -8.43 -4.68 3.06
CA ASN A 33 -9.67 -5.11 3.66
C ASN A 33 -9.90 -4.36 4.98
N PRO A 34 -11.16 -4.19 5.42
CA PRO A 34 -11.44 -3.68 6.78
C PRO A 34 -10.77 -4.58 7.84
N CYS A 35 -10.33 -3.99 8.95
CA CYS A 35 -9.86 -4.84 10.05
C CYS A 35 -11.01 -5.61 10.69
N THR A 36 -10.69 -6.75 11.29
CA THR A 36 -11.65 -7.61 11.99
C THR A 36 -12.09 -7.04 13.34
N THR A 37 -11.29 -6.14 13.92
CA THR A 37 -11.51 -5.51 15.24
C THR A 37 -11.06 -4.06 15.23
N GLY A 38 -11.63 -3.23 16.11
CA GLY A 38 -11.13 -1.86 16.36
C GLY A 38 -12.03 -0.76 15.83
N SER A 39 -12.72 -0.96 14.69
CA SER A 39 -13.74 -0.01 14.20
C SER A 39 -14.73 -0.67 13.23
N SER A 40 -15.94 -0.11 13.13
CA SER A 40 -16.92 -0.44 12.09
C SER A 40 -16.69 0.31 10.78
N ASP A 41 -15.92 1.40 10.81
CA ASP A 41 -15.73 2.29 9.67
C ASP A 41 -14.61 1.77 8.76
N THR A 42 -14.94 1.71 7.47
CA THR A 42 -14.03 1.24 6.43
C THR A 42 -13.32 2.43 5.79
N ILE A 43 -12.00 2.33 5.63
CA ILE A 43 -11.21 3.29 4.85
C ILE A 43 -10.76 2.65 3.53
N THR A 44 -10.58 3.48 2.51
CA THR A 44 -9.98 3.10 1.24
C THR A 44 -8.52 3.51 1.25
N VAL A 45 -7.62 2.56 0.98
CA VAL A 45 -6.18 2.78 0.90
C VAL A 45 -5.69 2.37 -0.48
N THR A 46 -4.90 3.23 -1.11
CA THR A 46 -4.12 2.87 -2.30
C THR A 46 -2.66 3.28 -2.10
N ILE A 47 -1.75 2.50 -2.67
CA ILE A 47 -0.31 2.72 -2.55
C ILE A 47 0.34 2.94 -3.92
N THR A 48 1.45 3.68 -3.95
CA THR A 48 2.28 3.85 -5.14
C THR A 48 3.75 4.01 -4.73
N PRO A 49 4.67 3.14 -5.20
CA PRO A 49 4.44 1.96 -6.04
C PRO A 49 3.58 0.88 -5.35
N ASP A 50 3.01 -0.02 -6.15
CA ASP A 50 2.20 -1.15 -5.69
C ASP A 50 2.74 -2.47 -6.28
N PRO A 51 3.30 -3.39 -5.45
CA PRO A 51 3.49 -3.28 -4.00
C PRO A 51 4.59 -2.26 -3.62
N LEU A 52 4.78 -2.03 -2.31
CA LEU A 52 5.81 -1.12 -1.80
C LEU A 52 7.21 -1.53 -2.27
N VAL A 53 8.08 -0.54 -2.48
CA VAL A 53 9.47 -0.73 -2.88
C VAL A 53 10.40 -0.19 -1.79
N ALA A 54 11.31 -1.04 -1.31
CA ALA A 54 12.28 -0.68 -0.29
C ALA A 54 13.31 0.33 -0.82
N GLY A 55 13.68 1.30 0.00
CA GLY A 55 14.60 2.39 -0.35
C GLY A 55 14.01 3.46 -1.27
N GLU A 56 12.73 3.33 -1.64
CA GLU A 56 11.99 4.31 -2.43
C GLU A 56 10.91 4.99 -1.58
N LEU A 57 10.44 6.14 -2.07
CA LEU A 57 9.31 6.85 -1.49
C LEU A 57 8.02 6.15 -1.89
N ASN A 58 7.25 5.73 -0.90
CA ASN A 58 5.97 5.04 -1.08
C ASN A 58 4.84 5.97 -0.63
N VAL A 59 3.95 6.27 -1.57
CA VAL A 59 2.81 7.17 -1.36
C VAL A 59 1.58 6.36 -0.97
N PHE A 60 0.97 6.73 0.15
CA PHE A 60 -0.29 6.19 0.63
C PHE A 60 -1.39 7.24 0.43
N ASN A 61 -2.45 6.88 -0.29
CA ASN A 61 -3.66 7.68 -0.34
C ASN A 61 -4.72 7.02 0.53
N VAL A 62 -5.20 7.72 1.55
CA VAL A 62 -6.12 7.21 2.56
C VAL A 62 -7.36 8.07 2.61
N ASN A 63 -8.50 7.50 2.24
CA ASN A 63 -9.77 8.21 2.15
C ASN A 63 -10.84 7.49 2.94
N GLY A 64 -11.74 8.23 3.58
CA GLY A 64 -12.83 7.64 4.34
C GLY A 64 -13.85 8.64 4.85
N THR A 65 -14.93 8.09 5.38
CA THR A 65 -15.94 8.82 6.15
C THR A 65 -16.22 8.03 7.42
N LEU A 66 -16.05 8.69 8.57
CA LEU A 66 -16.36 8.14 9.89
C LEU A 66 -17.86 8.23 10.15
N THR A 67 -18.46 7.13 10.60
CA THR A 67 -19.81 7.10 11.16
C THR A 67 -19.80 7.22 12.68
N ASN A 68 -18.69 6.82 13.33
CA ASN A 68 -18.49 6.97 14.77
C ASN A 68 -17.18 7.72 15.06
N GLY A 69 -17.26 8.77 15.88
CA GLY A 69 -16.12 9.62 16.24
C GLY A 69 -15.87 10.77 15.25
N THR A 70 -14.79 11.50 15.46
CA THR A 70 -14.41 12.68 14.68
C THR A 70 -12.88 12.78 14.71
N ILE A 71 -12.30 13.20 13.59
CA ILE A 71 -10.89 13.58 13.51
C ILE A 71 -10.80 14.99 14.10
N ASP A 72 -10.14 15.09 15.25
CA ASP A 72 -9.92 16.31 16.01
C ASP A 72 -8.41 16.61 16.09
N THR A 73 -8.03 17.76 16.66
CA THR A 73 -6.61 18.05 16.95
C THR A 73 -5.96 16.87 17.67
N ASP A 74 -4.73 16.52 17.28
CA ASP A 74 -3.97 15.37 17.75
C ASP A 74 -4.47 13.98 17.27
N SER A 75 -5.48 13.93 16.40
CA SER A 75 -5.79 12.71 15.64
C SER A 75 -4.65 12.36 14.67
N GLU A 76 -4.34 11.07 14.56
CA GLU A 76 -3.20 10.57 13.79
C GLU A 76 -3.59 9.50 12.76
N LEU A 77 -2.85 9.49 11.65
CA LEU A 77 -2.76 8.36 10.73
C LEU A 77 -1.55 7.53 11.14
N LEU A 78 -1.79 6.25 11.44
CA LEU A 78 -0.77 5.26 11.74
C LEU A 78 -0.66 4.27 10.58
N ILE A 79 0.55 4.11 10.03
CA ILE A 79 0.88 3.09 9.04
C ILE A 79 1.97 2.21 9.64
N GLN A 80 1.74 0.90 9.70
CA GLN A 80 2.74 -0.04 10.18
C GLN A 80 2.80 -1.30 9.32
N LEU A 81 4.00 -1.85 9.21
CA LEU A 81 4.26 -3.13 8.58
C LEU A 81 4.32 -4.20 9.66
N GLN A 82 3.78 -5.38 9.38
CA GLN A 82 3.72 -6.49 10.32
C GLN A 82 4.16 -7.79 9.65
N ASP A 83 4.73 -8.70 10.43
CA ASP A 83 4.95 -10.07 9.98
C ASP A 83 3.64 -10.89 10.04
N ASP A 84 3.71 -12.18 9.71
CA ASP A 84 2.55 -13.08 9.77
C ASP A 84 2.04 -13.35 11.19
N ALA A 85 2.86 -13.10 12.22
CA ALA A 85 2.46 -13.20 13.62
C ALA A 85 1.79 -11.91 14.12
N GLY A 86 1.78 -10.84 13.31
CA GLY A 86 1.29 -9.52 13.68
C GLY A 86 2.31 -8.67 14.44
N GLU A 87 3.57 -9.11 14.50
CA GLU A 87 4.65 -8.33 15.12
C GLU A 87 5.06 -7.19 14.19
N VAL A 88 5.26 -6.00 14.75
CA VAL A 88 5.62 -4.82 13.96
C VAL A 88 7.04 -4.95 13.40
N ILE A 89 7.17 -4.69 12.10
CA ILE A 89 8.42 -4.68 11.36
C ILE A 89 8.93 -3.23 11.29
N GLY A 90 10.02 -2.96 12.02
CA GLY A 90 10.60 -1.62 12.10
C GLY A 90 9.78 -0.68 13.00
N ASP A 91 9.96 0.63 12.80
CA ASP A 91 9.20 1.65 13.52
C ASP A 91 7.90 1.99 12.76
N PRO A 92 6.77 2.18 13.45
CA PRO A 92 5.55 2.68 12.83
C PRO A 92 5.69 4.11 12.30
N PHE A 93 4.92 4.43 11.26
CA PHE A 93 4.83 5.77 10.70
C PHE A 93 3.57 6.47 11.22
N THR A 94 3.75 7.58 11.94
CA THR A 94 2.67 8.38 12.53
C THR A 94 2.62 9.76 11.88
N PHE A 95 1.43 10.18 11.45
CA PHE A 95 1.20 11.49 10.83
C PHE A 95 0.07 12.22 11.55
N ASP A 96 0.30 13.48 11.93
CA ASP A 96 -0.75 14.35 12.47
C ASP A 96 -1.69 14.77 11.33
N ILE A 97 -2.94 14.31 11.42
CA ILE A 97 -3.95 14.54 10.38
C ILE A 97 -4.34 16.03 10.28
N CYS A 98 -4.23 16.75 11.39
CA CYS A 98 -4.67 18.14 11.53
C CYS A 98 -3.53 19.14 11.43
N ALA A 99 -2.29 18.69 11.21
CA ALA A 99 -1.13 19.56 11.08
C ALA A 99 -1.31 20.58 9.94
N PRO A 100 -0.91 21.85 10.11
CA PRO A 100 -1.11 22.87 9.09
C PRO A 100 -0.21 22.60 7.87
N ALA A 101 -0.82 22.11 6.78
CA ALA A 101 -0.29 21.92 5.43
C ALA A 101 1.09 21.17 5.32
N PRO A 102 1.18 20.10 4.51
CA PRO A 102 0.31 19.80 3.37
C PRO A 102 -0.98 19.04 3.71
N ALA A 103 -1.30 18.80 4.98
CA ALA A 103 -2.54 18.14 5.37
C ALA A 103 -3.77 18.89 4.81
N ASN A 104 -4.56 18.19 3.99
CA ASN A 104 -5.75 18.70 3.32
C ASN A 104 -7.02 18.59 4.18
N VAL A 105 -6.89 18.27 5.47
CA VAL A 105 -8.02 18.05 6.37
C VAL A 105 -8.16 19.23 7.32
N THR A 106 -9.26 19.97 7.17
CA THR A 106 -9.66 20.99 8.13
C THR A 106 -10.36 20.31 9.29
N CYS A 107 -9.67 20.15 10.42
CA CYS A 107 -10.27 19.60 11.62
C CYS A 107 -11.16 20.64 12.33
N PRO A 108 -12.28 20.21 12.97
CA PRO A 108 -12.76 18.84 13.08
C PRO A 108 -13.38 18.30 11.78
N ALA A 109 -13.16 17.00 11.49
CA ALA A 109 -13.65 16.37 10.27
C ALA A 109 -14.16 14.95 10.49
N THR A 110 -15.19 14.56 9.74
CA THR A 110 -15.66 13.17 9.64
C THR A 110 -15.36 12.55 8.29
N THR A 111 -15.18 13.35 7.24
CA THR A 111 -14.72 12.91 5.93
C THR A 111 -13.32 13.45 5.70
N PHE A 112 -12.43 12.58 5.18
CA PHE A 112 -11.03 12.92 4.99
C PHE A 112 -10.47 12.29 3.72
N SER A 113 -9.43 12.94 3.19
CA SER A 113 -8.60 12.44 2.11
C SER A 113 -7.17 12.86 2.38
N LEU A 114 -6.32 11.87 2.65
CA LEU A 114 -4.94 12.02 3.07
C LEU A 114 -4.01 11.45 2.01
N GLN A 115 -2.86 12.08 1.86
CA GLN A 115 -1.76 11.60 1.05
C GLN A 115 -0.49 11.74 1.87
N GLU A 116 0.08 10.61 2.27
CA GLU A 116 1.30 10.57 3.08
C GLU A 116 2.37 9.74 2.38
N GLU A 117 3.62 10.07 2.65
CA GLU A 117 4.78 9.44 2.03
C GLU A 117 5.62 8.77 3.11
N ILE A 118 5.94 7.48 2.93
CA ILE A 118 6.84 6.74 3.79
C ILE A 118 8.03 6.23 2.98
N GLN A 119 9.18 6.09 3.62
CA GLN A 119 10.32 5.39 3.07
C GLN A 119 10.66 4.22 3.99
N VAL A 120 10.70 3.02 3.44
CA VAL A 120 11.00 1.80 4.18
C VAL A 120 12.34 1.27 3.69
N ASP A 121 13.32 1.12 4.57
CA ASP A 121 14.68 0.72 4.16
C ASP A 121 14.77 -0.73 3.69
N THR A 122 14.03 -1.64 4.34
CA THR A 122 14.03 -3.07 4.05
C THR A 122 12.62 -3.63 4.14
N LEU A 123 12.22 -4.42 3.15
CA LEU A 123 10.96 -5.14 3.13
C LEU A 123 11.23 -6.66 3.10
N PRO A 124 10.56 -7.46 3.94
CA PRO A 124 10.58 -8.92 3.79
C PRO A 124 9.85 -9.36 2.51
N GLU A 125 10.01 -10.64 2.15
CA GLU A 125 9.30 -11.23 1.00
C GLU A 125 7.78 -11.27 1.21
N GLU A 126 7.34 -11.44 2.46
CA GLU A 126 5.93 -11.46 2.87
C GLU A 126 5.75 -10.51 4.06
N TYR A 127 4.73 -9.68 4.00
CA TYR A 127 4.40 -8.75 5.08
C TYR A 127 2.94 -8.33 5.01
N ASN A 128 2.43 -7.84 6.13
CA ASN A 128 1.12 -7.23 6.24
C ASN A 128 1.29 -5.71 6.39
N ILE A 129 0.33 -4.95 5.85
CA ILE A 129 0.24 -3.50 5.99
C ILE A 129 -1.00 -3.21 6.81
N GLN A 130 -0.85 -2.49 7.92
CA GLN A 130 -1.95 -1.97 8.71
C GLN A 130 -1.98 -0.45 8.65
N VAL A 131 -3.15 0.10 8.35
CA VAL A 131 -3.42 1.54 8.28
C VAL A 131 -4.57 1.87 9.22
N GLN A 132 -4.36 2.81 10.13
CA GLN A 132 -5.34 3.19 11.15
C GLN A 132 -5.48 4.71 11.24
N ILE A 133 -6.71 5.14 11.49
CA ILE A 133 -7.01 6.50 11.96
C ILE A 133 -7.30 6.39 13.45
N ASN A 134 -6.54 7.11 14.28
CA ASN A 134 -6.74 7.14 15.72
C ASN A 134 -7.23 8.52 16.17
N ASP A 135 -8.05 8.54 17.22
CA ASP A 135 -8.38 9.77 17.94
C ASP A 135 -7.20 10.25 18.80
N ALA A 136 -7.31 11.46 19.36
CA ALA A 136 -6.29 12.04 20.25
C ALA A 136 -6.01 11.22 21.53
N ASN A 137 -6.85 10.24 21.87
CA ASN A 137 -6.66 9.34 23.01
C ASN A 137 -6.03 8.00 22.59
N GLY A 138 -5.73 7.80 21.30
CA GLY A 138 -5.22 6.54 20.76
C GLY A 138 -6.29 5.48 20.46
N ASN A 139 -7.58 5.83 20.48
CA ASN A 139 -8.64 4.90 20.06
C ASN A 139 -8.72 4.84 18.55
N THR A 140 -8.76 3.64 17.98
CA THR A 140 -8.93 3.46 16.53
C THR A 140 -10.35 3.86 16.09
N LEU A 141 -10.42 4.87 15.22
CA LEU A 141 -11.65 5.36 14.60
C LEU A 141 -11.99 4.63 13.31
N ALA A 142 -10.99 4.24 12.51
CA ALA A 142 -11.18 3.45 11.30
C ALA A 142 -9.87 2.76 10.92
N CYS A 143 -9.94 1.65 10.17
CA CYS A 143 -8.73 0.96 9.77
C CYS A 143 -8.90 0.04 8.54
N ALA A 144 -7.77 -0.25 7.92
CA ALA A 144 -7.66 -1.23 6.85
C ALA A 144 -6.34 -2.02 6.97
N THR A 145 -6.38 -3.27 6.49
CA THR A 145 -5.24 -4.18 6.50
C THR A 145 -5.08 -4.84 5.14
N SER A 146 -3.84 -5.10 4.73
CA SER A 146 -3.54 -5.88 3.54
C SER A 146 -2.46 -6.91 3.82
N SER A 147 -2.49 -8.02 3.11
CA SER A 147 -1.42 -9.02 3.10
C SER A 147 -0.73 -8.97 1.75
N VAL A 148 0.58 -8.75 1.76
CA VAL A 148 1.43 -8.72 0.57
C VAL A 148 2.18 -10.06 0.49
N PRO A 149 1.72 -11.00 -0.34
CA PRO A 149 2.34 -12.32 -0.49
C PRO A 149 3.63 -12.28 -1.31
N SER A 150 4.51 -13.27 -1.09
CA SER A 150 5.74 -13.44 -1.87
C SER A 150 5.47 -13.56 -3.37
N ALA A 151 6.37 -12.97 -4.17
CA ALA A 151 6.22 -12.82 -5.62
C ALA A 151 6.23 -14.15 -6.39
#